data_AF-A0A4P1K2J7-F1
#
_entry.id   AF-A0A4P1K2J7-F1
#
_cell.length_a   1.000
_cell.length_b   1.000
_cell.length_c   1.000
_cell.angle_alpha   90.00
_cell.angle_beta   90.00
_cell.angle_gamma   90.00
#
_symmetry.space_group_name_H-M   'P 1'
#
loop_
_entity.id
_entity.type
_entity.pdbx_description
1 polymer ?
#
loop_
_entity_poly.entity_id
_entity_poly.type
_entity_poly.pdbx_seq_one_letter_code
_entity_poly.pdbx_strand_id
1 'polypeptide(L)'
;MAERALDRASIDRILADNGVDMARANAAISAPEMTRHVTDIHAAAAALGLQGTPTFFINGVASPGIDPREVGALIEAAKKKG
;
A
#
# COMPACT_ATOMS: atom_id res chain seq x y z
N MET A 1 -0.06 15.08 -1.40
CA MET A 1 -1.35 14.45 -1.06
C MET A 1 -2.38 15.56 -1.02
N ALA A 2 -3.39 15.54 -1.89
CA ALA A 2 -4.40 16.60 -1.96
C ALA A 2 -5.38 16.56 -0.77
N GLU A 3 -5.62 15.35 -0.24
CA GLU A 3 -6.39 15.14 0.99
C GLU A 3 -5.46 15.19 2.20
N ARG A 4 -5.85 15.94 3.23
CA ARG A 4 -5.03 16.15 4.45
C ARG A 4 -5.30 15.08 5.50
N ALA A 5 -6.52 14.55 5.55
CA ALA A 5 -6.92 13.49 6.45
C ALA A 5 -7.79 12.49 5.70
N LEU A 6 -7.36 11.22 5.66
CA LEU A 6 -8.15 10.12 5.13
C LEU A 6 -9.06 9.57 6.24
N ASP A 7 -10.07 10.35 6.59
CA ASP A 7 -11.16 9.90 7.46
C ASP A 7 -12.28 9.22 6.66
N ARG A 8 -13.28 8.67 7.35
CA ARG A 8 -14.36 7.95 6.69
C ARG A 8 -15.15 8.80 5.70
N ALA A 9 -15.42 10.06 6.05
CA ALA A 9 -16.24 10.96 5.22
C ALA A 9 -15.50 11.38 3.94
N SER A 10 -14.20 11.69 4.05
CA SER A 10 -13.34 12.02 2.90
C SER A 10 -13.13 10.80 1.99
N ILE A 11 -12.97 9.60 2.54
CA ILE A 11 -12.89 8.37 1.75
C ILE A 11 -14.18 8.14 0.98
N ASP A 12 -15.35 8.20 1.62
CA ASP A 12 -16.64 7.99 0.96
C ASP A 12 -16.88 9.02 -0.16
N ARG A 13 -16.50 10.29 0.06
CA ARG A 13 -16.54 11.33 -0.97
C ARG A 13 -15.61 11.00 -2.15
N ILE A 14 -14.35 10.64 -1.89
CA ILE A 14 -13.39 10.29 -2.94
C ILE A 14 -13.90 9.10 -3.78
N LEU A 15 -14.46 8.08 -3.12
CA LEU A 15 -15.04 6.93 -3.80
C LEU A 15 -16.23 7.35 -4.70
N ALA A 16 -17.15 8.15 -4.17
CA ALA A 16 -18.31 8.65 -4.92
C ALA A 16 -17.90 9.54 -6.11
N ASP A 17 -16.95 10.47 -5.90
CA ASP A 17 -16.43 11.38 -6.94
C ASP A 17 -15.77 10.61 -8.10
N ASN A 18 -15.29 9.39 -7.85
CA ASN A 18 -14.70 8.50 -8.85
C ASN A 18 -15.66 7.40 -9.37
N GLY A 19 -16.96 7.52 -9.08
CA GLY A 19 -18.01 6.63 -9.61
C GLY A 19 -18.01 5.21 -9.02
N VAL A 20 -17.44 5.02 -7.83
CA VAL A 20 -17.45 3.73 -7.14
C VAL A 20 -18.84 3.44 -6.57
N ASP A 21 -19.32 2.21 -6.75
CA ASP A 21 -20.54 1.73 -6.10
C ASP A 21 -20.34 1.66 -4.57
N MET A 22 -21.02 2.54 -3.84
CA MET A 22 -20.85 2.67 -2.39
C MET A 22 -21.36 1.47 -1.61
N ALA A 23 -22.38 0.75 -2.10
CA ALA A 23 -22.86 -0.45 -1.42
C ALA A 23 -21.79 -1.57 -1.50
N ARG A 24 -21.20 -1.75 -2.67
CA ARG A 24 -20.10 -2.71 -2.88
C ARG A 24 -18.84 -2.29 -2.12
N ALA A 25 -18.48 -1.00 -2.12
CA ALA A 25 -17.33 -0.50 -1.39
C ALA A 25 -17.48 -0.73 0.12
N ASN A 26 -18.65 -0.42 0.69
CA ASN A 26 -18.93 -0.63 2.11
C ASN A 26 -18.84 -2.11 2.49
N ALA A 27 -19.41 -2.99 1.66
CA ALA A 27 -19.30 -4.43 1.88
C ALA A 27 -17.83 -4.89 1.87
N ALA A 28 -17.04 -4.46 0.89
CA ALA A 28 -15.62 -4.83 0.78
C ALA A 28 -14.77 -4.28 1.94
N ILE A 29 -14.98 -3.03 2.35
CA ILE A 29 -14.27 -2.40 3.48
C ILE A 29 -14.55 -3.15 4.79
N SER A 30 -15.81 -3.56 5.00
CA SER A 30 -16.23 -4.27 6.23
C SER A 30 -15.96 -5.78 6.21
N ALA A 31 -15.49 -6.33 5.09
CA ALA A 31 -15.30 -7.75 4.93
C ALA A 31 -14.20 -8.28 5.89
N PRO A 32 -14.40 -9.44 6.54
CA PRO A 32 -13.37 -10.08 7.36
C PRO A 32 -12.05 -10.28 6.63
N GLU A 33 -12.11 -10.56 5.32
CA GLU A 33 -10.97 -10.73 4.43
C GLU A 33 -10.13 -9.44 4.33
N MET A 34 -10.78 -8.27 4.30
CA MET A 34 -10.08 -6.99 4.28
C MET A 34 -9.34 -6.74 5.60
N THR A 35 -9.98 -7.04 6.74
CA THR A 35 -9.34 -6.94 8.07
C THR A 35 -8.14 -7.88 8.17
N ARG A 36 -8.29 -9.11 7.68
CA ARG A 36 -7.20 -10.08 7.63
C ARG A 36 -6.06 -9.59 6.75
N HIS A 37 -6.36 -9.06 5.56
CA HIS A 37 -5.34 -8.56 4.64
C HIS A 37 -4.48 -7.44 5.28
N VAL A 38 -5.11 -6.47 5.94
CA VAL A 38 -4.38 -5.40 6.66
C VAL A 38 -3.53 -5.97 7.80
N THR A 39 -4.07 -6.96 8.53
CA THR A 39 -3.36 -7.63 9.63
C THR A 39 -2.13 -8.39 9.12
N ASP A 40 -2.27 -9.12 8.02
CA ASP A 40 -1.18 -9.88 7.39
C ASP A 40 -0.06 -8.95 6.92
N ILE A 41 -0.40 -7.77 6.36
CA ILE A 41 0.57 -6.74 5.98
C ILE A 41 1.33 -6.21 7.21
N HIS A 42 0.63 -5.87 8.29
CA HIS A 42 1.28 -5.39 9.52
C HIS A 42 2.20 -6.45 10.14
N ALA A 43 1.78 -7.71 10.15
CA ALA A 43 2.59 -8.82 10.64
C ALA A 43 3.86 -9.02 9.79
N ALA A 44 3.73 -8.97 8.45
CA ALA A 44 4.88 -9.05 7.55
C ALA A 44 5.84 -7.87 7.73
N ALA A 45 5.32 -6.65 7.88
CA ALA A 45 6.13 -5.47 8.13
C ALA A 45 6.94 -5.58 9.44
N ALA A 46 6.30 -6.06 10.52
CA ALA A 46 6.97 -6.31 11.79
C ALA A 46 8.04 -7.40 11.69
N ALA A 47 7.74 -8.53 11.02
CA ALA A 47 8.68 -9.62 10.81
C ALA A 47 9.91 -9.21 9.99
N LEU A 48 9.74 -8.27 9.06
CA LEU A 48 10.81 -7.72 8.23
C LEU A 48 11.51 -6.49 8.86
N GLY A 49 11.12 -6.08 10.07
CA GLY A 49 11.71 -4.96 10.79
C GLY A 49 11.45 -3.59 10.15
N LEU A 50 10.39 -3.45 9.35
CA LEU A 50 10.04 -2.20 8.68
C LEU A 50 9.64 -1.11 9.68
N GLN A 51 10.23 0.07 9.53
CA GLN A 51 10.04 1.19 10.45
C GLN A 51 9.03 2.23 9.95
N GLY A 52 8.56 2.12 8.70
CA GLY A 52 7.62 3.09 8.14
C GLY A 52 7.28 2.84 6.68
N THR A 53 6.35 3.67 6.21
CA THR A 53 5.96 3.73 4.80
C THR A 53 6.43 5.06 4.19
N PRO A 54 6.75 5.08 2.88
CA PRO A 54 6.78 3.94 1.97
C PRO A 54 8.02 3.05 2.17
N THR A 55 7.87 1.74 1.98
CA THR A 55 8.97 0.80 1.78
C THR A 55 8.60 -0.11 0.61
N PHE A 56 9.52 -0.33 -0.31
CA PHE A 56 9.35 -1.23 -1.46
C PHE A 56 10.24 -2.46 -1.33
N PHE A 57 9.83 -3.57 -1.95
CA PHE A 57 10.68 -4.76 -2.10
C PHE A 57 10.89 -5.05 -3.58
N ILE A 58 12.14 -5.15 -4.00
CA ILE A 58 12.54 -5.48 -5.37
C ILE A 58 13.41 -6.73 -5.31
N ASN A 59 12.85 -7.87 -5.74
CA ASN A 59 13.50 -9.18 -5.69
C ASN A 59 14.14 -9.50 -4.31
N GLY A 60 13.37 -9.30 -3.24
CA GLY A 60 13.81 -9.53 -1.85
C GLY A 60 14.67 -8.43 -1.23
N VAL A 61 15.06 -7.39 -1.99
CA VAL A 61 15.81 -6.24 -1.47
C VAL A 61 14.84 -5.12 -1.10
N ALA A 62 14.89 -4.66 0.16
CA ALA A 62 14.09 -3.54 0.61
C ALA A 62 14.68 -2.20 0.14
N SER A 63 13.83 -1.31 -0.40
CA SER A 63 14.12 0.10 -0.62
C SER A 63 13.26 0.93 0.33
N PRO A 64 13.84 1.53 1.37
CA PRO A 64 13.10 2.34 2.34
C PRO A 64 12.76 3.74 1.81
N GLY A 65 13.19 4.08 0.58
CA GLY A 65 13.00 5.39 -0.04
C GLY A 65 11.85 5.43 -1.04
N ILE A 66 11.31 6.64 -1.27
CA ILE A 66 10.34 6.91 -2.34
C ILE A 66 11.02 7.40 -3.63
N ASP A 67 12.35 7.58 -3.65
CA ASP A 67 13.05 8.11 -4.84
C ASP A 67 12.92 7.12 -6.01
N PRO A 68 12.23 7.50 -7.11
CA PRO A 68 12.04 6.61 -8.25
C PRO A 68 13.36 6.15 -8.89
N ARG A 69 14.44 6.92 -8.74
CA ARG A 69 15.77 6.57 -9.26
C ARG A 69 16.37 5.39 -8.49
N GLU A 70 16.18 5.35 -7.17
CA GLU A 70 16.66 4.26 -6.32
C GLU A 70 15.92 2.96 -6.64
N VAL A 71 14.59 3.05 -6.73
CA VAL A 71 13.73 1.92 -7.14
C VAL A 71 14.13 1.41 -8.53
N GLY A 72 14.32 2.31 -9.49
CA GLY A 72 14.77 1.96 -10.84
C GLY A 72 16.13 1.24 -10.87
N ALA A 73 17.10 1.73 -10.09
CA ALA A 73 18.41 1.09 -9.99
C ALA A 73 18.32 -0.33 -9.40
N LEU A 74 17.47 -0.53 -8.39
CA LEU A 74 17.24 -1.86 -7.80
C LEU A 74 16.55 -2.83 -8.78
N ILE A 75 15.62 -2.34 -9.62
CA ILE A 75 15.00 -3.14 -10.68
C ILE A 75 16.06 -3.60 -11.69
N GLU A 76 16.90 -2.69 -12.17
CA GLU A 76 17.97 -3.04 -13.12
C GLU A 76 19.02 -3.97 -12.51
N ALA A 77 19.31 -3.83 -11.22
CA ALA A 77 20.19 -4.78 -10.50
C ALA A 77 19.54 -6.16 -10.35
N ALA A 78 18.23 -6.23 -10.08
CA ALA A 78 17.50 -7.50 -9.95
C ALA A 78 17.46 -8.27 -11.27
N LYS A 79 17.22 -7.58 -12.40
CA LYS A 79 17.22 -8.19 -13.74
C LYS A 79 18.55 -8.82 -14.13
N LYS A 80 19.69 -8.27 -13.68
CA LYS A 80 21.04 -8.77 -13.99
C LYS A 80 21.44 -10.00 -13.18
N LYS A 81 20.71 -10.33 -12.11
CA LYS A 81 20.99 -11.44 -11.20
C LYS A 81 20.15 -12.70 -11.46
N GLY A 82 19.13 -12.60 -12.31
CA GLY A 82 18.33 -13.74 -12.80
C GLY A 82 18.77 -14.14 -14.19
#